data_AF-A0A1U6IZV3-F1
#
_entry.id   AF-A0A1U6IZV3-F1
#
_cell.length_a   1.000
_cell.length_b   1.000
_cell.length_c   1.000
_cell.angle_alpha   90.00
_cell.angle_beta   90.00
_cell.angle_gamma   90.00
#
_symmetry.space_group_name_H-M   'P 1'
#
loop_
_entity.id
_entity.type
_entity.pdbx_description
1 polymer ?
#
loop_
_entity_poly.entity_id
_entity_poly.type
_entity_poly.pdbx_seq_one_letter_code
_entity_poly.pdbx_strand_id
1 'polypeptide(L)'
;MKRLIRFFYNKINDRKIKITLFVAILYQFLNFLEMCKEKVQFNLYDVIISQFDYLSLFFMLSIVFLIVIYNINSNSEFDQYLLLRFSDKKQYFDANVIVVFITSFLYVFMFNLLSFIECIGRISMKNNWSQFFLNANADLVNIDTFLSYFTPLKYTMILNVLVFLYFSTLGMIFLMIHSIFNKRSITLIITIGIICLNMASDSTRILSDFTFTNNIFILNSTNFIFSNFIYFFKRLAYWMFILISSYLTGLIITIKKDYKYEC
;
A
#
# COMPACT_ATOMS: atom_id res chain seq x y z
N MET A 1 -16.25 -19.86 -1.02
CA MET A 1 -15.80 -19.14 0.20
C MET A 1 -14.94 -19.97 1.16
N LYS A 2 -15.43 -21.06 1.79
CA LYS A 2 -14.65 -21.82 2.81
C LYS A 2 -13.24 -22.25 2.34
N ARG A 3 -13.09 -22.64 1.07
CA ARG A 3 -11.78 -23.02 0.47
C ARG A 3 -10.80 -21.84 0.38
N LEU A 4 -11.27 -20.66 -0.03
CA LEU A 4 -10.46 -19.44 -0.17
C LEU A 4 -10.05 -18.89 1.20
N ILE A 5 -10.94 -18.94 2.19
CA ILE A 5 -10.63 -18.55 3.58
C ILE A 5 -9.55 -19.47 4.18
N ARG A 6 -9.66 -20.79 3.98
CA ARG A 6 -8.65 -21.75 4.47
C ARG A 6 -7.30 -21.58 3.74
N PHE A 7 -7.34 -21.28 2.45
CA PHE A 7 -6.16 -20.95 1.66
C PHE A 7 -5.43 -19.72 2.21
N PHE A 8 -6.18 -18.64 2.43
CA PHE A 8 -5.67 -17.41 3.01
C PHE A 8 -5.10 -17.62 4.42
N TYR A 9 -5.83 -18.31 5.29
CA TYR A 9 -5.41 -18.59 6.66
C TYR A 9 -4.08 -19.35 6.70
N ASN A 10 -3.95 -20.39 5.87
CA ASN A 10 -2.71 -21.17 5.81
C ASN A 10 -1.52 -20.33 5.33
N LYS A 11 -1.73 -19.45 4.33
CA LYS A 11 -0.68 -18.57 3.82
C LYS A 11 -0.22 -17.54 4.85
N ILE A 12 -1.14 -16.97 5.64
CA ILE A 12 -0.80 -15.92 6.64
C ILE A 12 -0.24 -16.48 7.93
N ASN A 13 -0.57 -17.73 8.28
CA ASN A 13 -0.10 -18.31 9.54
C ASN A 13 1.41 -18.67 9.53
N ASP A 14 2.13 -18.35 8.45
CA ASP A 14 3.59 -18.51 8.38
C ASP A 14 4.29 -17.65 9.44
N ARG A 15 5.22 -18.28 10.18
CA ARG A 15 6.06 -17.62 11.18
C ARG A 15 6.87 -16.46 10.59
N LYS A 16 7.31 -16.57 9.33
CA LYS A 16 8.08 -15.51 8.66
C LYS A 16 7.25 -14.23 8.52
N ILE A 17 5.98 -14.36 8.12
CA ILE A 17 5.05 -13.22 8.02
C ILE A 17 4.86 -12.56 9.38
N LYS A 18 4.66 -13.35 10.44
CA LYS A 18 4.51 -12.82 11.80
C LYS A 18 5.73 -12.01 12.26
N ILE A 19 6.94 -12.52 12.00
CA ILE A 19 8.19 -11.82 12.33
C ILE A 19 8.30 -10.52 11.52
N THR A 20 7.99 -10.55 10.21
CA THR A 20 8.00 -9.36 9.35
C THR A 20 7.01 -8.30 9.83
N LEU A 21 5.79 -8.69 10.20
CA LEU A 21 4.80 -7.77 10.76
C LEU A 21 5.23 -7.20 12.11
N PHE A 22 5.88 -7.98 12.96
CA PHE A 22 6.41 -7.50 14.23
C PHE A 22 7.46 -6.39 14.04
N VAL A 23 8.35 -6.52 13.06
CA VAL A 23 9.31 -5.46 12.71
C VAL A 23 8.58 -4.18 12.29
N ALA A 24 7.51 -4.31 11.52
CA ALA A 24 6.68 -3.17 11.08
C ALA A 24 6.01 -2.45 12.26
N ILE A 25 5.47 -3.22 13.22
CA ILE A 25 4.84 -2.70 14.44
C ILE A 25 5.88 -1.97 15.30
N LEU A 26 7.07 -2.55 15.48
CA LEU A 26 8.15 -1.89 16.22
C LEU A 26 8.56 -0.57 15.56
N TYR A 27 8.69 -0.55 14.24
CA TYR A 27 9.00 0.67 13.49
C TYR A 27 7.94 1.76 13.71
N GLN A 28 6.66 1.40 13.60
CA GLN A 28 5.55 2.32 13.86
C GLN A 28 5.60 2.90 15.27
N PHE A 29 5.85 2.04 16.26
CA PHE A 29 5.95 2.48 17.65
C PHE A 29 7.12 3.44 17.87
N LEU A 30 8.25 3.24 17.19
CA LEU A 30 9.39 4.17 17.23
C LEU A 30 9.04 5.53 16.62
N ASN A 31 8.36 5.55 15.48
CA ASN A 31 7.87 6.79 14.86
C ASN A 31 6.91 7.55 15.80
N PHE A 32 6.01 6.83 16.47
CA PHE A 32 5.12 7.43 17.46
C PHE A 32 5.87 8.03 18.66
N LEU A 33 6.89 7.34 19.16
CA LEU A 33 7.74 7.87 20.24
C LEU A 33 8.52 9.12 19.80
N GLU A 34 8.91 9.21 18.53
CA GLU A 34 9.55 10.40 17.97
C GLU A 34 8.58 11.59 17.94
N MET A 35 7.35 11.40 17.46
CA MET A 35 6.31 12.43 17.53
C MET A 35 6.05 12.91 18.97
N CYS A 36 6.03 11.99 19.94
CA CYS A 36 5.81 12.35 21.35
C CYS A 36 6.90 13.26 21.94
N LYS A 37 8.09 13.34 21.32
CA LYS A 37 9.15 14.25 21.77
C LYS A 37 8.87 15.70 21.34
N GLU A 38 8.05 15.90 20.32
CA GLU A 38 7.65 17.24 19.92
C GLU A 38 6.75 17.87 20.98
N LYS A 39 7.12 19.07 21.45
CA LYS A 39 6.39 19.81 22.48
C LYS A 39 5.16 20.53 21.91
N VAL A 40 4.54 19.97 20.88
CA VAL A 40 3.42 20.57 20.13
C VAL A 40 2.19 19.68 20.32
N GLN A 41 1.01 20.29 20.36
CA GLN A 41 -0.24 19.51 20.43
C GLN A 41 -0.48 18.80 19.10
N PHE A 42 -0.65 17.48 19.18
CA PHE A 42 -1.05 16.62 18.07
C PHE A 42 -2.33 15.82 18.42
N ASN A 43 -2.99 15.30 17.41
CA ASN A 43 -4.22 14.52 17.49
C ASN A 43 -4.03 13.12 16.87
N LEU A 44 -5.06 12.27 16.96
CA LEU A 44 -5.04 10.93 16.35
C LEU A 44 -4.81 10.95 14.83
N TYR A 45 -5.36 11.94 14.13
CA TYR A 45 -5.22 12.06 12.68
C TYR A 45 -3.78 12.32 12.27
N ASP A 46 -3.02 13.08 13.06
CA ASP A 46 -1.60 13.33 12.81
C ASP A 46 -0.78 12.05 12.91
N VAL A 47 -1.10 11.17 13.87
CA VAL A 47 -0.44 9.86 14.00
C VAL A 47 -0.73 8.97 12.79
N ILE A 48 -1.96 9.03 12.26
CA ILE A 48 -2.35 8.29 11.05
C ILE A 48 -1.69 8.86 9.79
N ILE A 49 -1.47 10.18 9.73
CA ILE A 49 -0.79 10.82 8.60
C ILE A 49 0.70 10.47 8.65
N SER A 50 1.33 10.65 9.82
CA SER A 50 2.78 10.49 9.99
C SER A 50 3.27 9.06 9.75
N GLN A 51 2.49 8.04 10.13
CA GLN A 51 2.84 6.65 9.83
C GLN A 51 2.95 6.38 8.31
N PHE A 52 2.20 7.13 7.51
CA PHE A 52 2.21 7.04 6.06
C PHE A 52 2.98 8.19 5.40
N ASP A 53 3.87 8.86 6.15
CA ASP A 53 4.77 9.86 5.58
C ASP A 53 5.65 9.25 4.49
N TYR A 54 6.18 10.12 3.62
CA TYR A 54 6.89 9.72 2.41
C TYR A 54 7.96 8.65 2.65
N LEU A 55 8.85 8.88 3.63
CA LEU A 55 9.93 7.94 3.93
C LEU A 55 9.39 6.63 4.52
N SER A 56 8.51 6.73 5.51
CA SER A 56 7.88 5.57 6.17
C SER A 56 7.18 4.68 5.15
N LEU A 57 6.37 5.27 4.28
CA LEU A 57 5.57 4.55 3.29
C LEU A 57 6.46 3.87 2.24
N PHE A 58 7.32 4.62 1.56
CA PHE A 58 8.03 4.11 0.38
C PHE A 58 9.26 3.25 0.72
N PHE A 59 9.96 3.52 1.82
CA PHE A 59 11.16 2.75 2.20
C PHE A 59 10.85 1.62 3.17
N MET A 60 10.07 1.85 4.22
CA MET A 60 9.91 0.83 5.27
C MET A 60 8.66 -0.02 5.01
N LEU A 61 7.49 0.61 4.95
CA LEU A 61 6.21 -0.10 4.87
C LEU A 61 6.07 -0.88 3.55
N SER A 62 6.52 -0.33 2.43
CA SER A 62 6.52 -1.02 1.13
C SER A 62 7.45 -2.22 1.09
N ILE A 63 8.66 -2.13 1.65
CA ILE A 63 9.59 -3.27 1.66
C ILE A 63 9.05 -4.38 2.57
N VAL A 64 8.58 -4.03 3.76
CA VAL A 64 7.94 -4.98 4.68
C VAL A 64 6.75 -5.66 4.01
N PHE A 65 5.88 -4.88 3.35
CA PHE A 65 4.73 -5.41 2.63
C PHE A 65 5.15 -6.38 1.51
N LEU A 66 6.17 -6.04 0.71
CA LEU A 66 6.70 -6.93 -0.33
C LEU A 66 7.27 -8.23 0.23
N ILE A 67 7.91 -8.20 1.41
CA ILE A 67 8.37 -9.42 2.09
C ILE A 67 7.19 -10.28 2.54
N VAL A 68 6.10 -9.67 3.01
CA VAL A 68 4.85 -10.39 3.32
C VAL A 68 4.31 -11.07 2.05
N ILE A 69 4.16 -10.34 0.95
CA ILE A 69 3.70 -10.89 -0.33
C ILE A 69 4.64 -12.00 -0.85
N TYR A 70 5.95 -11.84 -0.69
CA TYR A 70 6.95 -12.85 -1.06
C TYR A 70 6.77 -14.18 -0.30
N ASN A 71 6.47 -14.11 0.99
CA ASN A 71 6.24 -15.28 1.83
C ASN A 71 4.88 -15.93 1.55
N ILE A 72 3.83 -15.13 1.30
CA ILE A 72 2.50 -15.60 0.93
C ILE A 72 2.52 -16.37 -0.40
N ASN A 73 3.34 -15.92 -1.36
CA ASN A 73 3.51 -16.59 -2.65
C ASN A 73 4.59 -17.67 -2.61
N SER A 74 4.80 -18.34 -1.48
CA SER A 74 5.82 -19.37 -1.38
C SER A 74 5.41 -20.70 -2.03
N ASN A 75 6.20 -21.13 -3.02
CA ASN A 75 6.09 -22.44 -3.69
C ASN A 75 6.42 -23.60 -2.74
N SER A 76 5.60 -23.77 -1.71
CA SER A 76 5.62 -24.94 -0.82
C SER A 76 4.91 -26.11 -1.50
N GLU A 77 5.13 -27.32 -1.00
CA GLU A 77 4.41 -28.53 -1.43
C GLU A 77 2.88 -28.34 -1.35
N PHE A 78 2.41 -27.46 -0.46
CA PHE A 78 1.01 -27.05 -0.33
C PHE A 78 0.49 -26.26 -1.55
N ASP A 79 1.31 -25.38 -2.13
CA ASP A 79 0.95 -24.65 -3.36
C ASP A 79 0.91 -25.57 -4.58
N GLN A 80 1.77 -26.61 -4.63
CA GLN A 80 1.69 -27.67 -5.65
C GLN A 80 0.42 -28.52 -5.50
N TYR A 81 0.05 -28.88 -4.27
CA TYR A 81 -1.22 -29.56 -3.97
C TYR A 81 -2.43 -28.71 -4.34
N LEU A 82 -2.36 -27.39 -4.15
CA LEU A 82 -3.42 -26.47 -4.52
C LEU A 82 -3.54 -26.28 -6.02
N LEU A 83 -2.43 -26.19 -6.75
CA LEU A 83 -2.43 -26.20 -8.22
C LEU A 83 -3.13 -27.45 -8.79
N LEU A 84 -2.97 -28.61 -8.15
CA LEU A 84 -3.70 -29.84 -8.52
C LEU A 84 -5.18 -29.80 -8.15
N ARG A 85 -5.55 -28.98 -7.15
CA ARG A 85 -6.94 -28.86 -6.65
C ARG A 85 -7.75 -27.78 -7.38
N PHE A 86 -7.08 -26.75 -7.90
CA PHE A 86 -7.67 -25.81 -8.84
C PHE A 86 -7.62 -26.43 -10.23
N SER A 87 -8.75 -26.45 -10.93
CA SER A 87 -8.84 -27.08 -12.25
C SER A 87 -8.09 -26.32 -13.36
N ASP A 88 -7.67 -25.08 -13.08
CA ASP A 88 -7.11 -24.15 -14.07
C ASP A 88 -6.14 -23.16 -13.39
N LYS A 89 -5.00 -22.84 -14.03
CA LYS A 89 -4.04 -21.85 -13.52
C LYS A 89 -4.62 -20.44 -13.48
N LYS A 90 -5.61 -20.13 -14.32
CA LYS A 90 -6.37 -18.87 -14.23
C LYS A 90 -7.04 -18.73 -12.86
N GLN A 91 -7.74 -19.77 -12.39
CA GLN A 91 -8.40 -19.73 -11.08
C GLN A 91 -7.41 -19.58 -9.92
N TYR A 92 -6.22 -20.17 -10.06
CA TYR A 92 -5.14 -19.99 -9.10
C TYR A 92 -4.61 -18.54 -9.09
N PHE A 93 -4.43 -17.93 -10.27
CA PHE A 93 -4.05 -16.53 -10.39
C PHE A 93 -5.10 -15.60 -9.75
N ASP A 94 -6.38 -15.78 -10.09
CA ASP A 94 -7.49 -15.00 -9.53
C ASP A 94 -7.57 -15.13 -8.00
N ALA A 95 -7.34 -16.33 -7.46
CA ALA A 95 -7.27 -16.54 -6.02
C ALA A 95 -6.12 -15.77 -5.37
N ASN A 96 -4.93 -15.76 -5.97
CA ASN A 96 -3.78 -14.99 -5.46
C ASN A 96 -4.03 -13.47 -5.56
N VAL A 97 -4.70 -13.00 -6.60
CA VAL A 97 -5.14 -11.59 -6.73
C VAL A 97 -6.05 -11.21 -5.56
N ILE A 98 -7.06 -12.04 -5.25
CA ILE A 98 -7.95 -11.82 -4.10
C ILE A 98 -7.16 -11.81 -2.79
N VAL A 99 -6.21 -12.74 -2.61
CA VAL A 99 -5.35 -12.76 -1.43
C VAL A 99 -4.57 -11.45 -1.30
N VAL A 100 -3.97 -10.94 -2.40
CA VAL A 100 -3.28 -9.65 -2.39
C VAL A 100 -4.21 -8.53 -1.91
N PHE A 101 -5.42 -8.41 -2.46
CA PHE A 101 -6.35 -7.37 -2.03
C PHE A 101 -6.72 -7.47 -0.54
N ILE A 102 -7.00 -8.69 -0.05
CA ILE A 102 -7.32 -8.89 1.38
C ILE A 102 -6.09 -8.55 2.24
N THR A 103 -4.88 -8.96 1.83
CA THR A 103 -3.66 -8.63 2.59
C THR A 103 -3.38 -7.14 2.63
N SER A 104 -3.52 -6.41 1.52
CA SER A 104 -3.37 -4.96 1.47
C SER A 104 -4.36 -4.26 2.39
N PHE A 105 -5.63 -4.70 2.38
CA PHE A 105 -6.66 -4.15 3.25
C PHE A 105 -6.33 -4.39 4.73
N LEU A 106 -6.01 -5.63 5.11
CA LEU A 106 -5.65 -5.95 6.49
C LEU A 106 -4.38 -5.24 6.95
N TYR A 107 -3.41 -5.05 6.06
CA TYR A 107 -2.16 -4.35 6.36
C TYR A 107 -2.43 -2.88 6.72
N VAL A 108 -3.18 -2.15 5.89
CA VAL A 108 -3.58 -0.76 6.18
C VAL A 108 -4.46 -0.68 7.42
N PHE A 109 -5.41 -1.61 7.58
CA PHE A 109 -6.28 -1.66 8.74
C PHE A 109 -5.50 -1.89 10.05
N MET A 110 -4.48 -2.77 10.03
CA MET A 110 -3.61 -3.02 11.17
C MET A 110 -2.89 -1.74 11.64
N PHE A 111 -2.33 -0.95 10.72
CA PHE A 111 -1.67 0.31 11.09
C PHE A 111 -2.64 1.32 11.68
N ASN A 112 -3.83 1.47 11.11
CA ASN A 112 -4.86 2.34 11.71
C ASN A 112 -5.24 1.88 13.12
N LEU A 113 -5.39 0.57 13.35
CA LEU A 113 -5.64 0.03 14.70
C LEU A 113 -4.49 0.34 15.66
N LEU A 114 -3.23 0.25 15.21
CA LEU A 114 -2.08 0.64 16.02
C LEU A 114 -2.13 2.12 16.38
N SER A 115 -2.42 3.02 15.43
CA SER A 115 -2.55 4.45 15.71
C SER A 115 -3.65 4.72 16.74
N PHE A 116 -4.78 4.00 16.65
CA PHE A 116 -5.84 4.08 17.65
C PHE A 116 -5.33 3.66 19.04
N ILE A 117 -4.65 2.51 19.14
CA ILE A 117 -4.10 1.99 20.41
C ILE A 117 -3.07 2.95 21.01
N GLU A 118 -2.16 3.48 20.21
CA GLU A 118 -1.12 4.44 20.61
C GLU A 118 -1.72 5.73 21.19
N CYS A 119 -2.90 6.13 20.70
CA CYS A 119 -3.58 7.34 21.14
C CYS A 119 -4.47 7.18 22.39
N ILE A 120 -4.75 5.94 22.83
CA ILE A 120 -5.65 5.70 23.97
C ILE A 120 -5.13 6.39 25.23
N GLY A 121 -5.95 7.28 25.78
CA GLY A 121 -5.70 7.92 27.08
C GLY A 121 -4.67 9.06 27.08
N ARG A 122 -4.04 9.39 25.96
CA ARG A 122 -3.01 10.46 25.88
C ARG A 122 -3.31 11.59 24.91
N ILE A 123 -4.04 11.32 23.83
CA ILE A 123 -4.13 12.22 22.68
C ILE A 123 -5.58 12.60 22.37
N SER A 124 -5.81 13.82 21.90
CA SER A 124 -7.15 14.29 21.55
C SER A 124 -7.65 13.65 20.24
N MET A 125 -8.93 13.29 20.20
CA MET A 125 -9.61 12.77 19.01
C MET A 125 -10.49 13.84 18.32
N LYS A 126 -10.24 15.13 18.62
CA LYS A 126 -11.00 16.24 18.03
C LYS A 126 -10.71 16.33 16.55
N ASN A 127 -11.75 16.45 15.73
CA ASN A 127 -11.65 16.56 14.26
C ASN A 127 -11.27 17.99 13.81
N ASN A 128 -10.26 18.57 14.44
CA ASN A 128 -9.69 19.86 14.09
C ASN A 128 -8.20 19.67 13.81
N TRP A 129 -7.68 20.44 12.86
CA TRP A 129 -6.25 20.45 12.56
C TRP A 129 -5.45 20.83 13.80
N SER A 130 -4.40 20.06 14.07
CA SER A 130 -3.52 20.30 15.21
C SER A 130 -2.42 21.28 14.83
N GLN A 131 -1.75 21.82 15.84
CA GLN A 131 -0.58 22.67 15.61
C GLN A 131 0.59 21.88 15.04
N PHE A 132 0.70 20.59 15.35
CA PHE A 132 1.69 19.69 14.76
C PHE A 132 1.55 19.64 13.23
N PHE A 133 0.34 19.40 12.72
CA PHE A 133 0.09 19.34 11.28
C PHE A 133 0.43 20.65 10.57
N LEU A 134 0.06 21.77 11.17
CA LEU A 134 0.32 23.11 10.61
C LEU A 134 1.82 23.41 10.56
N ASN A 135 2.55 23.07 11.62
CA ASN A 135 4.01 23.27 11.67
C ASN A 135 4.73 22.37 10.66
N ALA A 136 4.36 21.10 10.58
CA ALA A 136 4.99 20.12 9.68
C ALA A 136 4.83 20.49 8.20
N ASN A 137 3.78 21.23 7.86
CA ASN A 137 3.48 21.59 6.48
C ASN A 137 3.70 23.07 6.19
N ALA A 138 4.15 23.90 7.14
CA ALA A 138 4.09 25.36 7.09
C ALA A 138 4.65 26.00 5.80
N ASP A 139 5.62 25.35 5.15
CA ASP A 139 6.25 25.81 3.90
C ASP A 139 5.39 25.58 2.65
N LEU A 140 4.28 24.85 2.78
CA LEU A 140 3.35 24.62 1.67
C LEU A 140 2.52 25.88 1.43
N VAL A 141 2.80 26.53 0.29
CA VAL A 141 2.15 27.76 -0.22
C VAL A 141 0.61 27.73 -0.18
N ASN A 142 -0.03 26.55 -0.11
CA ASN A 142 -1.47 26.37 -0.27
C ASN A 142 -2.20 25.75 0.94
N ILE A 143 -1.58 25.69 2.12
CA ILE A 143 -2.20 25.10 3.32
C ILE A 143 -3.60 25.66 3.58
N ASP A 144 -3.77 26.97 3.54
CA ASP A 144 -5.04 27.59 3.95
C ASP A 144 -6.21 27.13 3.08
N THR A 145 -5.99 27.00 1.77
CA THR A 145 -6.99 26.44 0.86
C THR A 145 -7.26 24.98 1.18
N PHE A 146 -6.24 24.16 1.43
CA PHE A 146 -6.41 22.75 1.80
C PHE A 146 -7.24 22.58 3.08
N LEU A 147 -6.92 23.33 4.14
CA LEU A 147 -7.61 23.28 5.43
C LEU A 147 -9.10 23.65 5.31
N SER A 148 -9.45 24.52 4.36
CA SER A 148 -10.84 24.91 4.11
C SER A 148 -11.70 23.81 3.48
N TYR A 149 -11.10 22.88 2.72
CA TYR A 149 -11.82 21.81 2.01
C TYR A 149 -11.76 20.44 2.72
N PHE A 150 -10.76 20.25 3.57
CA PHE A 150 -10.51 18.99 4.26
C PHE A 150 -10.59 19.17 5.77
N THR A 151 -11.40 18.32 6.40
CA THR A 151 -11.24 18.01 7.82
C THR A 151 -10.19 16.90 7.98
N PRO A 152 -9.50 16.82 9.13
CA PRO A 152 -8.53 15.76 9.40
C PRO A 152 -9.08 14.35 9.15
N LEU A 153 -10.32 14.08 9.57
CA LEU A 153 -11.02 12.82 9.32
C LEU A 153 -11.18 12.53 7.82
N LYS A 154 -11.64 13.51 7.05
CA LYS A 154 -11.85 13.34 5.60
C LYS A 154 -10.52 13.08 4.89
N TYR A 155 -9.47 13.79 5.27
CA TYR A 155 -8.14 13.61 4.68
C TYR A 155 -7.56 12.23 5.02
N THR A 156 -7.59 11.82 6.28
CA THR A 156 -7.08 10.50 6.70
C THR A 156 -7.85 9.33 6.07
N MET A 157 -9.17 9.45 5.88
CA MET A 157 -9.95 8.46 5.14
C MET A 157 -9.48 8.34 3.68
N ILE A 158 -9.28 9.47 3.01
CA ILE A 158 -8.82 9.51 1.62
C ILE A 158 -7.39 8.94 1.51
N LEU A 159 -6.49 9.34 2.40
CA LEU A 159 -5.12 8.84 2.45
C LEU A 159 -5.11 7.32 2.61
N ASN A 160 -5.90 6.77 3.53
CA ASN A 160 -6.04 5.33 3.72
C ASN A 160 -6.51 4.59 2.46
N VAL A 161 -7.46 5.15 1.72
CA VAL A 161 -7.92 4.57 0.44
C VAL A 161 -6.79 4.56 -0.59
N LEU A 162 -6.05 5.67 -0.73
CA LEU A 162 -4.93 5.76 -1.68
C LEU A 162 -3.78 4.83 -1.31
N VAL A 163 -3.44 4.74 -0.03
CA VAL A 163 -2.41 3.83 0.50
C VAL A 163 -2.82 2.36 0.30
N PHE A 164 -4.10 2.02 0.53
CA PHE A 164 -4.63 0.69 0.24
C PHE A 164 -4.50 0.33 -1.24
N LEU A 165 -4.87 1.26 -2.13
CA LEU A 165 -4.72 1.06 -3.57
C LEU A 165 -3.25 0.88 -3.96
N TYR A 166 -2.36 1.68 -3.38
CA TYR A 166 -0.92 1.56 -3.58
C TYR A 166 -0.38 0.17 -3.19
N PHE A 167 -0.65 -0.32 -1.97
CA PHE A 167 -0.20 -1.67 -1.58
C PHE A 167 -0.80 -2.76 -2.47
N SER A 168 -2.07 -2.60 -2.88
CA SER A 168 -2.70 -3.50 -3.85
C SER A 168 -1.95 -3.49 -5.19
N THR A 169 -1.53 -2.32 -5.68
CA THR A 169 -0.75 -2.23 -6.93
C THR A 169 0.61 -2.89 -6.81
N LEU A 170 1.32 -2.72 -5.68
CA LEU A 170 2.59 -3.40 -5.44
C LEU A 170 2.43 -4.92 -5.46
N GLY A 171 1.41 -5.44 -4.78
CA GLY A 171 1.13 -6.87 -4.79
C GLY A 171 0.76 -7.40 -6.19
N MET A 172 0.01 -6.61 -6.97
CA MET A 172 -0.34 -6.96 -8.36
C MET A 172 0.87 -6.94 -9.30
N ILE A 173 1.73 -5.93 -9.19
CA ILE A 173 3.00 -5.85 -9.94
C ILE A 173 3.88 -7.05 -9.60
N PHE A 174 3.97 -7.41 -8.30
CA PHE A 174 4.69 -8.60 -7.87
C PHE A 174 4.12 -9.87 -8.54
N LEU A 175 2.81 -10.10 -8.50
CA LEU A 175 2.19 -11.26 -9.15
C LEU A 175 2.43 -11.27 -10.66
N MET A 176 2.28 -10.13 -11.33
CA MET A 176 2.54 -9.98 -12.76
C MET A 176 3.98 -10.36 -13.12
N ILE A 177 4.98 -9.81 -12.42
CA ILE A 177 6.39 -10.11 -12.66
C ILE A 177 6.70 -11.58 -12.32
N HIS A 178 6.07 -12.12 -11.27
CA HIS A 178 6.20 -13.53 -10.93
C HIS A 178 5.69 -14.43 -12.05
N SER A 179 4.54 -14.12 -12.64
CA SER A 179 4.01 -14.82 -13.82
C SER A 179 4.96 -14.77 -15.01
N ILE A 180 5.82 -13.77 -15.15
CA ILE A 180 6.85 -13.70 -16.20
C ILE A 180 8.02 -14.63 -15.87
N PHE A 181 8.74 -14.34 -14.78
CA PHE A 181 10.04 -14.96 -14.48
C PHE A 181 9.98 -16.29 -13.74
N ASN A 182 8.85 -16.60 -13.08
CA ASN A 182 8.66 -17.77 -12.22
C ASN A 182 9.72 -17.93 -11.11
N LYS A 183 10.42 -16.84 -10.76
CA LYS A 183 11.49 -16.78 -9.75
C LYS A 183 11.20 -15.67 -8.75
N ARG A 184 10.78 -16.06 -7.54
CA ARG A 184 10.31 -15.13 -6.49
C ARG A 184 11.33 -14.07 -6.08
N SER A 185 12.60 -14.45 -5.95
CA SER A 185 13.65 -13.50 -5.55
C SER A 185 13.90 -12.43 -6.61
N ILE A 186 13.86 -12.81 -7.90
CA ILE A 186 13.95 -11.86 -9.01
C ILE A 186 12.72 -10.94 -9.02
N THR A 187 11.52 -11.50 -8.82
CA THR A 187 10.28 -10.73 -8.70
C THR A 187 10.39 -9.65 -7.62
N LEU A 188 10.88 -10.01 -6.43
CA LEU A 188 11.05 -9.07 -5.32
C LEU A 188 12.02 -7.95 -5.69
N ILE A 189 13.20 -8.29 -6.24
CA ILE A 189 14.22 -7.31 -6.64
C ILE A 189 13.68 -6.34 -7.69
N ILE A 190 12.99 -6.84 -8.73
CA ILE A 190 12.42 -5.99 -9.77
C ILE A 190 11.33 -5.08 -9.20
N THR A 191 10.47 -5.60 -8.31
CA THR A 191 9.40 -4.79 -7.71
C THR A 191 9.96 -3.67 -6.83
N ILE A 192 11.03 -3.94 -6.06
CA ILE A 192 11.77 -2.92 -5.32
C ILE A 192 12.41 -1.91 -6.29
N GLY A 193 13.01 -2.39 -7.38
CA GLY A 193 13.57 -1.53 -8.42
C GLY A 193 12.54 -0.57 -9.02
N ILE A 194 11.30 -1.02 -9.25
CA ILE A 194 10.20 -0.16 -9.70
C ILE A 194 9.89 0.93 -8.67
N ILE A 195 9.85 0.61 -7.37
CA ILE A 195 9.65 1.60 -6.31
C ILE A 195 10.76 2.66 -6.36
N CYS A 196 12.03 2.24 -6.38
CA CYS A 196 13.16 3.16 -6.41
C CYS A 196 13.16 4.04 -7.67
N LEU A 197 12.84 3.49 -8.84
CA LEU A 197 12.71 4.26 -10.08
C LEU A 197 11.58 5.29 -9.98
N ASN A 198 10.47 4.91 -9.35
CA ASN A 198 9.34 5.80 -9.13
C ASN A 198 9.75 7.02 -8.27
N MET A 199 10.42 6.76 -7.15
CA MET A 199 10.94 7.82 -6.28
C MET A 199 11.99 8.69 -6.98
N ALA A 200 12.88 8.09 -7.77
CA ALA A 200 13.86 8.85 -8.55
C ALA A 200 13.18 9.79 -9.56
N SER A 201 12.07 9.36 -10.17
CA SER A 201 11.32 10.16 -11.12
C SER A 201 10.54 11.33 -10.52
N ASP A 202 10.35 11.37 -9.19
CA ASP A 202 9.72 12.51 -8.49
C ASP A 202 10.50 13.81 -8.74
N SER A 203 11.82 13.71 -8.84
CA SER A 203 12.71 14.85 -9.07
C SER A 203 12.56 15.46 -10.48
N THR A 204 11.88 14.76 -11.39
CA THR A 204 11.72 15.19 -12.79
C THR A 204 10.35 15.80 -13.03
N ARG A 205 10.29 17.06 -13.49
CA ARG A 205 9.03 17.81 -13.69
C ARG A 205 8.00 17.16 -14.64
N ILE A 206 8.44 16.27 -15.54
CA ILE A 206 7.58 15.69 -16.59
C ILE A 206 6.98 14.36 -16.14
N LEU A 207 7.77 13.52 -15.46
CA LEU A 207 7.32 12.20 -15.02
C LEU A 207 6.68 12.24 -13.63
N SER A 208 6.89 13.33 -12.87
CA SER A 208 6.35 13.53 -11.53
C SER A 208 4.86 13.24 -11.45
N ASP A 209 4.05 13.64 -12.44
CA ASP A 209 2.60 13.45 -12.40
C ASP A 209 2.15 11.97 -12.47
N PHE A 210 3.02 11.10 -13.00
CA PHE A 210 2.77 9.67 -13.14
C PHE A 210 3.38 8.83 -12.02
N THR A 211 4.00 9.47 -11.03
CA THR A 211 4.62 8.78 -9.90
C THR A 211 3.59 8.35 -8.87
N PHE A 212 3.86 7.25 -8.17
CA PHE A 212 3.07 6.74 -7.06
C PHE A 212 2.97 7.79 -5.96
N THR A 213 4.09 8.43 -5.64
CA THR A 213 4.24 9.45 -4.60
C THR A 213 3.28 10.61 -4.82
N ASN A 214 3.29 11.20 -6.02
CA ASN A 214 2.38 12.27 -6.37
C ASN A 214 0.94 11.83 -6.50
N ASN A 215 0.64 10.54 -6.68
CA ASN A 215 -0.73 10.03 -6.72
C ASN A 215 -1.26 9.55 -5.35
N ILE A 216 -0.40 9.43 -4.32
CA ILE A 216 -0.77 9.22 -2.91
C ILE A 216 -0.90 10.55 -2.18
N PHE A 217 0.16 11.38 -2.18
CA PHE A 217 0.18 12.62 -1.40
C PHE A 217 -0.54 13.74 -2.13
N ILE A 218 -1.72 14.09 -1.62
CA ILE A 218 -2.56 15.18 -2.14
C ILE A 218 -1.91 16.55 -1.90
N LEU A 219 -1.14 16.69 -0.83
CA LEU A 219 -0.49 17.93 -0.42
C LEU A 219 0.64 18.37 -1.38
N ASN A 220 1.21 17.46 -2.17
CA ASN A 220 2.34 17.74 -3.05
C ASN A 220 1.96 18.38 -4.41
N SER A 221 0.67 18.57 -4.72
CA SER A 221 0.25 19.07 -6.04
C SER A 221 0.24 20.60 -6.14
N THR A 222 0.60 21.14 -7.30
CA THR A 222 0.62 22.57 -7.56
C THR A 222 -0.78 23.20 -7.80
N ASN A 223 -1.00 24.28 -7.06
CA ASN A 223 -1.80 25.50 -7.20
C ASN A 223 -3.29 25.54 -7.58
N PHE A 224 -3.95 24.61 -8.29
CA PHE A 224 -5.28 25.00 -8.84
C PHE A 224 -6.40 23.95 -9.00
N ILE A 225 -6.50 22.89 -8.19
CA ILE A 225 -7.66 21.96 -8.31
C ILE A 225 -8.08 21.28 -6.98
N PHE A 226 -8.15 22.01 -5.85
CA PHE A 226 -8.69 21.42 -4.61
C PHE A 226 -10.23 21.47 -4.53
N SER A 227 -10.88 22.36 -5.29
CA SER A 227 -12.34 22.53 -5.29
C SER A 227 -13.10 21.48 -6.11
N ASN A 228 -12.38 20.68 -6.90
CA ASN A 228 -13.01 19.84 -7.92
C ASN A 228 -12.89 18.36 -7.53
N PHE A 229 -14.03 17.70 -7.33
CA PHE A 229 -14.14 16.24 -7.18
C PHE A 229 -13.34 15.47 -8.24
N ILE A 230 -13.18 16.09 -9.42
CA ILE A 230 -12.36 15.67 -10.56
C ILE A 230 -10.91 15.36 -10.16
N TYR A 231 -10.30 16.13 -9.26
CA TYR A 231 -8.91 15.93 -8.85
C TYR A 231 -8.71 14.62 -8.08
N PHE A 232 -9.60 14.34 -7.14
CA PHE A 232 -9.59 13.07 -6.41
C PHE A 232 -9.91 11.89 -7.34
N PHE A 233 -10.90 12.08 -8.23
CA PHE A 233 -11.28 11.08 -9.21
C PHE A 233 -10.12 10.74 -10.17
N LYS A 234 -9.30 11.71 -10.58
CA LYS A 234 -8.10 11.48 -11.42
C LYS A 234 -7.11 10.53 -10.75
N ARG A 235 -6.85 10.71 -9.45
CA ARG A 235 -5.94 9.85 -8.67
C ARG A 235 -6.49 8.44 -8.48
N LEU A 236 -7.79 8.32 -8.19
CA LEU A 236 -8.45 7.01 -8.15
C LEU A 236 -8.39 6.31 -9.51
N ALA A 237 -8.69 7.03 -10.60
CA ALA A 237 -8.63 6.51 -11.95
C ALA A 237 -7.22 6.03 -12.31
N TYR A 238 -6.17 6.77 -11.90
CA TYR A 238 -4.78 6.36 -12.04
C TYR A 238 -4.52 4.99 -11.41
N TRP A 239 -4.90 4.80 -10.15
CA TRP A 239 -4.69 3.52 -9.46
C TRP A 239 -5.48 2.38 -10.08
N MET A 240 -6.75 2.62 -10.43
CA MET A 240 -7.59 1.64 -11.10
C MET A 240 -7.02 1.23 -12.45
N PHE A 241 -6.49 2.17 -13.23
CA PHE A 241 -5.84 1.89 -14.51
C PHE A 241 -4.62 0.97 -14.34
N ILE A 242 -3.78 1.22 -13.33
CA ILE A 242 -2.60 0.37 -13.05
C ILE A 242 -3.02 -1.02 -12.56
N LEU A 243 -4.03 -1.12 -11.69
CA LEU A 243 -4.55 -2.40 -11.22
C LEU A 243 -5.11 -3.24 -12.37
N ILE A 244 -5.94 -2.63 -13.23
CA ILE A 244 -6.55 -3.32 -14.37
C ILE A 244 -5.47 -3.75 -15.37
N SER A 245 -4.53 -2.87 -15.71
CA SER A 245 -3.46 -3.19 -16.67
C SER A 245 -2.55 -4.31 -16.14
N SER A 246 -2.12 -4.25 -14.88
CA SER A 246 -1.31 -5.32 -14.25
C SER A 246 -2.04 -6.65 -14.11
N TYR A 247 -3.35 -6.62 -13.84
CA TYR A 247 -4.18 -7.83 -13.84
C TYR A 247 -4.25 -8.46 -15.22
N LEU A 248 -4.60 -7.67 -16.25
CA LEU A 248 -4.75 -8.17 -17.62
C LEU A 248 -3.44 -8.74 -18.17
N THR A 249 -2.32 -8.05 -17.97
CA THR A 249 -1.00 -8.55 -18.41
C THR A 249 -0.65 -9.86 -17.68
N GLY A 250 -0.81 -9.91 -16.35
CA GLY A 250 -0.56 -11.11 -15.55
C GLY A 250 -1.42 -12.30 -15.98
N LEU A 251 -2.70 -12.06 -16.28
CA LEU A 251 -3.63 -13.09 -16.74
C LEU A 251 -3.26 -13.61 -18.14
N ILE A 252 -2.97 -12.72 -19.10
CA ILE A 252 -2.55 -13.11 -20.46
C ILE A 252 -1.29 -13.99 -20.42
N ILE A 253 -0.31 -13.63 -19.58
CA ILE A 253 0.94 -14.38 -19.45
C ILE A 253 0.69 -15.76 -18.84
N THR A 254 -0.17 -15.84 -17.82
CA THR A 254 -0.52 -17.10 -17.16
C THR A 254 -1.18 -18.07 -18.14
N ILE A 255 -2.18 -17.60 -18.89
CA ILE A 255 -2.89 -18.42 -19.88
C ILE A 255 -1.96 -18.89 -21.01
N LYS A 256 -1.10 -18.01 -21.54
CA LYS A 256 -0.13 -18.39 -22.59
C LYS A 256 0.82 -19.50 -22.17
N LYS A 257 1.12 -19.63 -20.87
CA LYS A 257 1.98 -20.70 -20.35
C LYS A 257 1.27 -22.05 -20.29
N ASP A 258 -0.06 -22.09 -20.20
CA ASP A 258 -0.82 -23.35 -20.21
C ASP A 258 -0.79 -24.04 -21.58
N TYR A 259 -1.03 -23.28 -22.64
CA TYR A 259 -1.00 -23.80 -24.02
C TYR A 259 0.35 -24.43 -24.43
N LYS A 260 1.45 -24.10 -23.75
CA LYS A 260 2.77 -24.67 -24.06
C LYS A 260 2.99 -26.09 -23.52
N TYR A 261 2.15 -26.56 -22.60
CA TYR A 261 2.27 -27.90 -22.00
C TYR A 261 1.24 -28.90 -22.54
N GLU A 262 0.40 -28.51 -23.50
CA GLU A 262 -0.62 -29.35 -24.14
C GLU A 262 -0.22 -29.86 -25.54
N CYS A 263 1.06 -29.78 -25.92
CA CYS A 263 1.59 -30.33 -27.18
C CYS A 263 2.55 -31.51 -26.95
#